data_AF-A0A7W4VLA7-F1
#
_entry.id   AF-A0A7W4VLA7-F1
#
_cell.length_a   1.000
_cell.length_b   1.000
_cell.length_c   1.000
_cell.angle_alpha   90.00
_cell.angle_beta   90.00
_cell.angle_gamma   90.00
#
_symmetry.space_group_name_H-M   'P 1'
#
loop_
_entity.id
_entity.type
_entity.pdbx_description
1 polymer ?
#
loop_
_entity_poly.entity_id
_entity_poly.type
_entity_poly.pdbx_seq_one_letter_code
_entity_poly.pdbx_strand_id
1 'polypeptide(L)' 'ETRADVTDLRRDVGFAPATPLDEGIRRFVAWYKEYHG' A
#
# COMPACT_ATOMS: atom_id res chain seq x y z
N GLU A 1 12.14 -4.22 -16.77
CA GLU A 1 11.35 -4.20 -15.53
C GLU A 1 9.89 -3.93 -15.86
N THR A 2 8.98 -4.68 -15.24
CA THR A 2 7.53 -4.59 -15.48
C THR A 2 6.87 -4.06 -14.21
N ARG A 3 6.15 -2.96 -14.33
CA ARG A 3 5.34 -2.36 -13.26
C ARG A 3 3.96 -2.03 -13.81
N ALA A 4 2.95 -2.02 -12.94
CA ALA A 4 1.62 -1.56 -13.32
C ALA A 4 1.63 -0.04 -13.50
N ASP A 5 1.17 0.44 -14.65
CA ASP A 5 0.78 1.84 -14.83
C ASP A 5 -0.62 2.02 -14.25
N VAL A 6 -0.79 3.05 -13.43
CA VAL A 6 -2.03 3.36 -12.71
C VAL A 6 -2.53 4.78 -13.05
N THR A 7 -2.03 5.39 -14.12
CA THR A 7 -2.33 6.77 -14.50
C THR A 7 -3.82 6.95 -14.83
N ASP A 8 -4.41 6.06 -15.63
CA ASP A 8 -5.84 6.12 -15.96
C ASP A 8 -6.73 5.91 -14.73
N LEU A 9 -6.40 4.93 -13.86
CA LEU A 9 -7.12 4.69 -12.62
C LEU A 9 -7.12 5.92 -11.70
N ARG A 10 -5.97 6.59 -11.57
CA ARG A 10 -5.85 7.81 -10.77
C ARG A 10 -6.69 8.95 -11.34
N ARG A 11 -6.75 9.10 -12.67
CA ARG A 11 -7.57 10.13 -13.32
C ARG A 11 -9.06 9.88 -13.08
N ASP A 12 -9.50 8.64 -13.24
CA ASP A 12 -10.93 8.31 -13.28
C ASP A 12 -11.52 8.14 -11.86
N VAL A 13 -10.72 7.71 -10.89
CA VAL A 13 -11.17 7.41 -9.52
C VAL A 13 -10.60 8.38 -8.48
N GLY A 14 -9.52 9.09 -8.78
CA GLY A 14 -8.87 10.01 -7.83
C GLY A 14 -8.16 9.32 -6.67
N PHE A 15 -8.08 7.99 -6.66
CA PHE A 15 -7.48 7.24 -5.56
C PHE A 15 -5.95 7.25 -5.65
N ALA A 16 -5.31 7.77 -4.61
CA ALA A 16 -3.87 7.71 -4.41
C ALA A 16 -3.57 7.43 -2.93
N PRO A 17 -3.03 6.24 -2.59
CA PRO A 17 -2.63 5.95 -1.22
C PRO A 17 -1.61 6.98 -0.73
N ALA A 18 -1.91 7.62 0.40
CA ALA A 18 -1.01 8.59 1.04
C ALA A 18 -0.04 7.94 2.03
N THR A 19 -0.30 6.70 2.45
CA THR A 19 0.56 5.97 3.38
C THR A 19 1.89 5.62 2.72
N PRO A 20 3.03 6.06 3.26
CA PRO A 20 4.34 5.63 2.80
C PRO A 20 4.51 4.11 2.90
N LEU A 21 5.25 3.53 1.94
CA LEU A 21 5.41 2.08 1.87
C LEU A 21 6.06 1.52 3.15
N ASP A 22 7.11 2.18 3.64
CA ASP A 22 7.82 1.76 4.85
C ASP A 22 6.92 1.75 6.09
N GLU A 23 6.03 2.74 6.21
CA GLU A 23 5.04 2.80 7.26
C GLU A 23 3.99 1.68 7.14
N GLY A 24 3.46 1.45 5.94
CA GLY A 24 2.50 0.39 5.68
C GLY A 24 3.05 -0.99 6.04
N ILE A 25 4.29 -1.28 5.64
CA ILE A 25 4.97 -2.55 5.97
C ILE A 25 5.18 -2.69 7.47
N ARG A 26 5.64 -1.64 8.18
CA ARG A 26 5.80 -1.68 9.64
C ARG A 26 4.50 -2.02 10.36
N ARG A 27 3.39 -1.35 9.99
CA ARG A 27 2.06 -1.57 10.58
C ARG A 27 1.56 -3.00 10.29
N PHE A 28 1.75 -3.49 9.07
CA PHE A 28 1.36 -4.84 8.68
C PHE A 28 2.09 -5.92 9.50
N VAL A 29 3.41 -5.79 9.67
CA VAL A 29 4.21 -6.75 10.45
C VAL A 29 3.80 -6.74 11.93
N ALA A 30 3.52 -5.57 12.49
CA ALA A 30 3.07 -5.46 13.88
C ALA A 30 1.75 -6.21 14.10
N TRP A 31 0.76 -5.96 13.23
CA TRP A 31 -0.53 -6.67 13.26
C TRP A 31 -0.36 -8.19 13.12
N TYR A 32 0.47 -8.65 12.17
CA TYR A 32 0.70 -10.08 11.94
C TYR A 32 1.30 -10.77 13.16
N LYS A 33 2.27 -10.12 13.83
CA LYS A 33 2.90 -10.66 15.04
C LYS A 33 1.93 -10.74 16.22
N GLU A 34 1.03 -9.76 16.37
CA GLU A 34 0.00 -9.79 17.41
C GLU A 34 -0.99 -10.94 17.17
N TYR A 35 -1.36 -11.20 15.91
CA TYR A 35 -2.32 -12.25 15.57
C TYR A 35 -1.76 -13.68 15.76
N HIS A 36 -0.43 -13.87 15.65
CA HIS A 36 0.23 -15.17 15.73
C HIS A 36 1.10 -15.38 16.99
N GLY A 37 1.12 -14.41 17.90
CA GLY A 37 1.96 -14.39 19.10
C GLY A 37 1.30 -14.93 20.36
#